data_AF-A0A4V1XB04-F1
#
_entry.id   AF-A0A4V1XB04-F1
#
_cell.length_a   1.000
_cell.length_b   1.000
_cell.length_c   1.000
_cell.angle_alpha   90.00
_cell.angle_beta   90.00
_cell.angle_gamma   90.00
#
_symmetry.space_group_name_H-M   'P 1'
#
loop_
_entity.id
_entity.type
_entity.pdbx_description
1 polymer ?
#
loop_
_entity_poly.entity_id
_entity_poly.type
_entity_poly.pdbx_seq_one_letter_code
_entity_poly.pdbx_strand_id
1 'polypeptide(L)'
;MSALRATAAAASYVNRHIDHPTLWRDGTAALRVLGPALHEILSLEGRALPSNPRDKSYSARAAREAFRRAVLVFMAVVKIKLGFEARDMAAHLDAFRQISQLPLVDWAVVPELNLWAHVVAAAREKPEDRAWHVFTIVSIMQILGLETADRAFELVRGIMWVDAIAEGDDDLPQEIDRFAAGSFGRRVQDLQAVSEGVGLAGLETSLSTECTLE
;
A
#
# COMPACT_ATOMS: atom_id res chain seq x y z
N MET A 1 5.42 -12.20 -14.66
CA MET A 1 5.96 -10.83 -14.81
C MET A 1 5.25 -10.04 -15.93
N SER A 2 4.26 -10.63 -16.60
CA SER A 2 3.42 -10.00 -17.64
C SER A 2 2.35 -9.07 -17.08
N ALA A 3 1.61 -9.50 -16.05
CA ALA A 3 0.46 -8.75 -15.49
C ALA A 3 0.80 -7.31 -15.08
N LEU A 4 1.82 -7.10 -14.24
CA LEU A 4 2.27 -5.76 -13.82
C LEU A 4 2.59 -4.84 -15.01
N ARG A 5 3.33 -5.35 -16.00
CA ARG A 5 3.71 -4.57 -17.18
C ARG A 5 2.50 -4.25 -18.06
N ALA A 6 1.62 -5.22 -18.25
CA ALA A 6 0.39 -5.03 -19.03
C ALA A 6 -0.52 -3.99 -18.37
N THR A 7 -0.70 -4.06 -17.05
CA THR A 7 -1.50 -3.10 -16.29
C THR A 7 -0.87 -1.70 -16.28
N ALA A 8 0.45 -1.59 -16.08
CA ALA A 8 1.16 -0.30 -16.15
C ALA A 8 1.05 0.36 -17.53
N ALA A 9 1.19 -0.44 -18.60
CA ALA A 9 1.05 0.04 -19.98
C ALA A 9 -0.39 0.50 -20.27
N ALA A 10 -1.39 -0.24 -19.79
CA ALA A 10 -2.79 0.14 -19.89
C ALA A 10 -3.07 1.44 -19.14
N ALA A 11 -2.58 1.57 -17.91
CA ALA A 11 -2.72 2.78 -17.09
C ALA A 11 -2.10 4.01 -17.78
N SER A 12 -0.89 3.87 -18.32
CA SER A 12 -0.21 4.93 -19.08
C SER A 12 -0.96 5.32 -20.35
N TYR A 13 -1.58 4.35 -21.04
CA TYR A 13 -2.42 4.64 -22.19
C TYR A 13 -3.67 5.43 -21.79
N VAL A 14 -4.31 5.03 -20.69
CA VAL A 14 -5.49 5.73 -20.15
C VAL A 14 -5.14 7.17 -19.78
N ASN A 15 -4.06 7.43 -19.02
CA ASN A 15 -3.67 8.80 -18.66
C ASN A 15 -3.50 9.72 -19.87
N ARG A 16 -2.97 9.21 -20.98
CA ARG A 16 -2.79 10.02 -22.21
C ARG A 16 -4.08 10.33 -22.95
N HIS A 17 -5.17 9.61 -22.69
CA HIS A 17 -6.39 9.70 -23.50
C HIS A 17 -7.67 9.79 -22.67
N ILE A 18 -7.57 10.00 -21.36
CA ILE A 18 -8.73 10.02 -20.47
C ILE A 18 -9.68 11.16 -20.82
N ASP A 19 -9.13 12.31 -21.25
CA ASP A 19 -9.88 13.50 -21.67
C ASP A 19 -10.52 13.38 -23.07
N HIS A 20 -10.49 12.20 -23.68
CA HIS A 20 -11.11 11.91 -24.97
C HIS A 20 -12.35 11.01 -24.81
N PRO A 21 -13.48 11.51 -24.27
CA PRO A 21 -14.65 10.68 -23.95
C PRO A 21 -15.26 9.96 -25.16
N THR A 22 -15.10 10.49 -26.38
CA THR A 22 -15.56 9.84 -27.61
C THR A 22 -14.78 8.56 -27.94
N LEU A 23 -13.52 8.45 -27.50
CA LEU A 23 -12.70 7.25 -27.67
C LEU A 23 -13.28 6.06 -26.91
N TRP A 24 -13.86 6.32 -25.74
CA TRP A 24 -14.28 5.28 -24.80
C TRP A 24 -15.75 4.86 -24.98
N ARG A 25 -16.54 5.66 -25.69
CA ARG A 25 -18.01 5.54 -25.79
C ARG A 25 -18.50 4.15 -26.21
N ASP A 26 -17.82 3.49 -27.14
CA ASP A 26 -18.24 2.20 -27.69
C ASP A 26 -17.67 0.98 -26.93
N GLY A 27 -16.79 1.21 -25.95
CA GLY A 27 -16.10 0.16 -25.20
C GLY A 27 -15.06 -0.63 -25.98
N THR A 28 -14.92 -0.45 -27.30
CA THR A 28 -13.95 -1.17 -28.11
C THR A 28 -12.52 -0.78 -27.72
N ALA A 29 -12.27 0.52 -27.57
CA ALA A 29 -10.98 1.02 -27.13
C ALA A 29 -10.65 0.57 -25.71
N ALA A 30 -11.62 0.65 -24.79
CA ALA A 30 -11.46 0.19 -23.42
C ALA A 30 -11.14 -1.31 -23.36
N LEU A 31 -11.84 -2.15 -24.12
CA LEU A 31 -11.59 -3.59 -24.17
C LEU A 31 -10.21 -3.92 -24.77
N ARG A 32 -9.79 -3.21 -25.82
CA ARG A 32 -8.46 -3.41 -26.43
C ARG A 32 -7.32 -3.04 -25.49
N VAL A 33 -7.50 -2.00 -24.67
CA VAL A 33 -6.48 -1.51 -23.73
C VAL A 33 -6.48 -2.31 -22.43
N LEU A 34 -7.66 -2.47 -21.81
CA LEU A 34 -7.80 -3.09 -20.49
C LEU A 34 -7.91 -4.62 -20.56
N GLY A 35 -8.44 -5.18 -21.65
CA GLY A 35 -8.69 -6.61 -21.81
C GLY A 35 -7.45 -7.48 -21.62
N PRO A 36 -6.32 -7.20 -22.29
CA PRO A 36 -5.08 -7.95 -22.08
C PRO A 36 -4.58 -7.87 -20.63
N ALA A 37 -4.61 -6.68 -20.00
CA ALA A 37 -4.23 -6.51 -18.61
C ALA A 37 -5.14 -7.34 -17.68
N LEU A 38 -6.46 -7.27 -17.87
CA LEU A 38 -7.44 -8.08 -17.12
C LEU A 38 -7.18 -9.57 -17.29
N HIS A 39 -6.92 -10.03 -18.51
CA HIS A 39 -6.63 -11.43 -18.77
C HIS A 39 -5.40 -11.91 -17.98
N GLU A 40 -4.33 -11.13 -17.98
CA GLU A 40 -3.11 -11.44 -17.23
C GLU A 40 -3.35 -11.44 -15.71
N ILE A 41 -4.09 -10.46 -15.19
CA ILE A 41 -4.43 -10.37 -13.76
C ILE A 41 -5.30 -11.56 -13.33
N LEU A 42 -6.31 -11.91 -14.12
CA LEU A 42 -7.22 -13.02 -13.84
C LEU A 42 -6.52 -14.38 -13.98
N SER A 43 -5.44 -14.44 -14.76
CA SER A 43 -4.59 -15.62 -14.89
C SER A 43 -3.57 -15.76 -13.74
N LEU A 44 -3.40 -14.72 -12.90
CA LEU A 44 -2.68 -14.89 -11.63
C LEU A 44 -3.47 -15.87 -10.77
N GLU A 45 -2.91 -17.05 -10.55
CA GLU A 45 -3.59 -18.16 -9.88
C GLU A 45 -4.18 -17.74 -8.52
N GLY A 46 -5.51 -17.66 -8.45
CA GLY A 46 -6.29 -17.53 -7.21
C GLY A 46 -6.36 -18.86 -6.46
N ARG A 47 -5.22 -19.51 -6.23
CA ARG A 47 -5.16 -20.77 -5.48
C ARG A 47 -5.60 -20.51 -4.04
N ALA A 48 -6.40 -21.42 -3.50
CA ALA A 48 -6.75 -21.41 -2.10
C ALA A 48 -5.48 -21.33 -1.24
N LEU A 49 -5.57 -20.56 -0.16
CA LEU A 49 -4.51 -20.49 0.83
C LEU A 49 -4.31 -21.89 1.43
N PRO A 50 -3.06 -22.32 1.66
CA PRO A 50 -2.79 -23.54 2.40
C PRO A 50 -3.48 -23.50 3.76
N SER A 51 -4.07 -24.61 4.19
CA SER A 51 -4.73 -24.69 5.51
C SER A 51 -3.76 -24.48 6.68
N ASN A 52 -2.46 -24.70 6.45
CA ASN A 52 -1.40 -24.45 7.43
C ASN A 52 -0.70 -23.11 7.13
N PRO A 53 -0.84 -22.09 8.00
CA PRO A 53 -0.15 -20.80 7.85
C PRO A 53 1.38 -20.88 7.88
N ARG A 54 1.96 -21.98 8.39
CA ARG A 54 3.41 -22.22 8.39
C ARG A 54 3.93 -22.80 7.07
N ASP A 55 3.06 -23.07 6.11
CA ASP A 55 3.47 -23.47 4.76
C ASP A 55 4.32 -22.36 4.13
N LYS A 56 5.49 -22.72 3.58
CA LYS A 56 6.42 -21.76 2.96
C LYS A 56 5.79 -20.95 1.83
N SER A 57 4.73 -21.48 1.20
CA SER A 57 3.99 -20.81 0.13
C SER A 57 2.82 -19.95 0.63
N TYR A 58 2.47 -20.01 1.92
CA TYR A 58 1.32 -19.28 2.48
C TYR A 58 1.44 -17.77 2.26
N SER A 59 2.53 -17.17 2.75
CA SER A 59 2.80 -15.73 2.60
C SER A 59 2.78 -15.29 1.14
N ALA A 60 3.50 -16.01 0.27
CA ALA A 60 3.59 -15.66 -1.14
C ALA A 60 2.23 -15.77 -1.87
N ARG A 61 1.39 -16.74 -1.51
CA ARG A 61 0.04 -16.89 -2.08
C ARG A 61 -0.89 -15.79 -1.59
N ALA A 62 -0.87 -15.49 -0.28
CA ALA A 62 -1.66 -14.42 0.31
C ALA A 62 -1.29 -13.06 -0.31
N ALA A 63 0.00 -12.75 -0.43
CA ALA A 63 0.47 -11.52 -1.02
C ALA A 63 0.06 -11.37 -2.50
N ARG A 64 0.18 -12.45 -3.29
CA ARG A 64 -0.26 -12.45 -4.70
C ARG A 64 -1.76 -12.25 -4.84
N GLU A 65 -2.56 -12.91 -4.01
CA GLU A 65 -4.00 -12.76 -4.04
C GLU A 65 -4.43 -11.36 -3.60
N ALA A 66 -3.84 -10.82 -2.51
CA ALA A 66 -4.08 -9.44 -2.10
C ALA A 66 -3.74 -8.45 -3.22
N PHE A 67 -2.56 -8.61 -3.84
CA PHE A 67 -2.17 -7.79 -4.97
C PHE A 67 -3.15 -7.91 -6.14
N ARG A 68 -3.57 -9.13 -6.49
CA ARG A 68 -4.58 -9.37 -7.53
C ARG A 68 -5.89 -8.63 -7.21
N ARG A 69 -6.35 -8.63 -5.96
CA ARG A 69 -7.54 -7.88 -5.53
C ARG A 69 -7.34 -6.37 -5.66
N ALA A 70 -6.22 -5.83 -5.21
CA ALA A 70 -5.92 -4.41 -5.34
C ALA A 70 -5.86 -3.96 -6.81
N VAL A 71 -5.30 -4.77 -7.71
CA VAL A 71 -5.33 -4.47 -9.16
C VAL A 71 -6.74 -4.52 -9.72
N LEU A 72 -7.59 -5.45 -9.30
CA LEU A 72 -8.98 -5.48 -9.76
C LEU A 72 -9.78 -4.27 -9.26
N VAL A 73 -9.51 -3.78 -8.04
CA VAL A 73 -10.04 -2.50 -7.54
C VAL A 73 -9.56 -1.35 -8.43
N PHE A 74 -8.25 -1.25 -8.68
CA PHE A 74 -7.68 -0.25 -9.57
C PHE A 74 -8.36 -0.24 -10.95
N MET A 75 -8.52 -1.41 -11.57
CA MET A 75 -9.16 -1.56 -12.87
C MET A 75 -10.65 -1.19 -12.83
N ALA A 76 -11.35 -1.48 -11.73
CA ALA A 76 -12.72 -1.05 -11.54
C ALA A 76 -12.85 0.47 -11.51
N VAL A 77 -11.93 1.18 -10.83
CA VAL A 77 -11.90 2.64 -10.81
C VAL A 77 -11.67 3.20 -12.22
N VAL A 78 -10.72 2.63 -12.95
CA VAL A 78 -10.46 3.02 -14.35
C VAL A 78 -11.72 2.83 -15.20
N LYS A 79 -12.40 1.68 -15.09
CA LYS A 79 -13.66 1.43 -15.81
C LYS A 79 -14.73 2.48 -15.51
N ILE A 80 -14.92 2.83 -14.23
CA ILE A 80 -15.87 3.87 -13.80
C ILE A 80 -15.53 5.21 -14.45
N LYS A 81 -14.26 5.62 -14.44
CA LYS A 81 -13.82 6.88 -15.06
C LYS A 81 -14.01 6.90 -16.57
N LEU A 82 -13.91 5.75 -17.23
CA LEU A 82 -14.20 5.61 -18.65
C LEU A 82 -15.72 5.52 -18.97
N GLY A 83 -16.59 5.62 -17.97
CA GLY A 83 -18.06 5.61 -18.13
C GLY A 83 -18.71 4.21 -18.05
N PHE A 84 -17.99 3.20 -17.56
CA PHE A 84 -18.50 1.83 -17.41
C PHE A 84 -18.87 1.50 -15.97
N GLU A 85 -19.78 0.56 -15.78
CA GLU A 85 -20.07 0.02 -14.45
C GLU A 85 -18.96 -0.93 -13.96
N ALA A 86 -18.71 -0.92 -12.65
CA ALA A 86 -17.81 -1.86 -11.96
C ALA A 86 -18.44 -2.39 -10.66
N ARG A 87 -19.42 -3.27 -10.82
CA ARG A 87 -20.24 -3.83 -9.72
C ARG A 87 -19.45 -4.71 -8.74
N ASP A 88 -18.30 -5.19 -9.17
CA ASP A 88 -17.40 -6.10 -8.46
C ASP A 88 -16.37 -5.39 -7.56
N MET A 89 -16.26 -4.06 -7.64
CA MET A 89 -15.28 -3.28 -6.88
C MET A 89 -15.37 -3.53 -5.37
N ALA A 90 -16.58 -3.47 -4.80
CA ALA A 90 -16.80 -3.65 -3.37
C ALA A 90 -16.36 -5.04 -2.88
N ALA A 91 -16.62 -6.09 -3.67
CA ALA A 91 -16.20 -7.44 -3.34
C ALA A 91 -14.67 -7.61 -3.39
N HIS A 92 -13.99 -6.88 -4.27
CA HIS A 92 -12.53 -6.89 -4.35
C HIS A 92 -11.87 -6.09 -3.22
N LEU A 93 -12.44 -4.95 -2.83
CA LEU A 93 -12.02 -4.20 -1.65
C LEU A 93 -12.14 -5.04 -0.37
N ASP A 94 -13.31 -5.63 -0.14
CA ASP A 94 -13.54 -6.46 1.05
C ASP A 94 -12.60 -7.68 1.10
N ALA A 95 -12.39 -8.35 -0.03
CA ALA A 95 -11.43 -9.45 -0.12
C ALA A 95 -9.99 -8.99 0.14
N PHE A 96 -9.57 -7.84 -0.41
CA PHE A 96 -8.25 -7.27 -0.14
C PHE A 96 -8.06 -6.97 1.35
N ARG A 97 -9.06 -6.34 1.98
CA ARG A 97 -9.05 -6.04 3.42
C ARG A 97 -8.88 -7.29 4.25
N GLN A 98 -9.67 -8.34 3.98
CA GLN A 98 -9.57 -9.61 4.72
C GLN A 98 -8.19 -10.26 4.57
N ILE A 99 -7.63 -10.28 3.35
CA ILE A 99 -6.33 -10.93 3.10
C ILE A 99 -5.18 -10.13 3.71
N SER A 100 -5.20 -8.79 3.59
CA SER A 100 -4.15 -7.92 4.13
C SER A 100 -4.02 -7.99 5.66
N GLN A 101 -5.07 -8.44 6.35
CA GLN A 101 -5.09 -8.63 7.80
C GLN A 101 -4.73 -10.05 8.25
N LEU A 102 -4.43 -10.96 7.31
CA LEU A 102 -4.04 -12.32 7.68
C LEU A 102 -2.73 -12.31 8.49
N PRO A 103 -2.69 -13.03 9.63
CA PRO A 103 -1.47 -13.14 10.41
C PRO A 103 -0.43 -13.97 9.64
N LEU A 104 0.85 -13.77 9.97
CA LEU A 104 1.97 -14.57 9.45
C LEU A 104 2.19 -14.44 7.93
N VAL A 105 1.65 -13.41 7.29
CA VAL A 105 2.01 -13.04 5.93
C VAL A 105 3.18 -12.07 5.97
N ASP A 106 4.28 -12.44 5.31
CA ASP A 106 5.42 -11.56 5.09
C ASP A 106 5.11 -10.55 3.98
N TRP A 107 4.64 -9.38 4.39
CA TRP A 107 4.37 -8.26 3.51
C TRP A 107 5.62 -7.44 3.14
N ALA A 108 6.74 -7.68 3.82
CA ALA A 108 7.98 -6.93 3.63
C ALA A 108 8.79 -7.40 2.40
N VAL A 109 8.33 -8.44 1.69
CA VAL A 109 9.01 -8.97 0.50
C VAL A 109 9.01 -7.96 -0.65
N VAL A 110 7.93 -7.16 -0.80
CA VAL A 110 7.83 -6.10 -1.81
C VAL A 110 7.07 -4.90 -1.22
N PRO A 111 7.70 -4.11 -0.33
CA PRO A 111 7.03 -3.07 0.45
C PRO A 111 6.43 -1.97 -0.43
N GLU A 112 7.04 -1.64 -1.56
CA GLU A 112 6.54 -0.67 -2.53
C GLU A 112 5.21 -1.12 -3.15
N LEU A 113 5.09 -2.41 -3.46
CA LEU A 113 3.87 -2.97 -4.04
C LEU A 113 2.76 -3.08 -2.99
N ASN A 114 3.14 -3.37 -1.75
CA ASN A 114 2.21 -3.38 -0.64
C ASN A 114 1.68 -1.96 -0.35
N LEU A 115 2.57 -0.94 -0.37
CA LEU A 115 2.18 0.45 -0.26
C LEU A 115 1.18 0.83 -1.36
N TRP A 116 1.51 0.51 -2.60
CA TRP A 116 0.64 0.76 -3.74
C TRP A 116 -0.75 0.14 -3.56
N ALA A 117 -0.83 -1.12 -3.14
CA ALA A 117 -2.10 -1.81 -2.96
C ALA A 117 -2.96 -1.15 -1.88
N HIS A 118 -2.35 -0.75 -0.76
CA HIS A 118 -3.04 -0.06 0.32
C HIS A 118 -3.48 1.36 -0.06
N VAL A 119 -2.69 2.12 -0.82
CA VAL A 119 -3.10 3.44 -1.31
C VAL A 119 -4.29 3.32 -2.26
N VAL A 120 -4.26 2.35 -3.19
CA VAL A 120 -5.38 2.09 -4.11
C VAL A 120 -6.66 1.72 -3.35
N ALA A 121 -6.55 0.86 -2.34
CA ALA A 121 -7.70 0.48 -1.51
C ALA A 121 -8.21 1.66 -0.69
N ALA A 122 -7.33 2.36 0.05
CA ALA A 122 -7.67 3.51 0.88
C ALA A 122 -8.42 4.59 0.10
N ALA A 123 -7.97 4.88 -1.13
CA ALA A 123 -8.57 5.87 -2.01
C ALA A 123 -10.03 5.55 -2.42
N ARG A 124 -10.51 4.33 -2.13
CA ARG A 124 -11.84 3.83 -2.49
C ARG A 124 -12.64 3.32 -1.30
N GLU A 125 -12.03 3.25 -0.14
CA GLU A 125 -12.71 2.94 1.10
C GLU A 125 -13.46 4.15 1.64
N LYS A 126 -14.54 3.86 2.35
CA LYS A 126 -15.23 4.88 3.15
C LYS A 126 -14.36 5.30 4.34
N PRO A 127 -14.51 6.52 4.88
CA PRO A 127 -13.70 6.99 6.00
C PRO A 127 -13.64 6.02 7.19
N GLU A 128 -14.75 5.35 7.51
CA GLU A 128 -14.82 4.37 8.60
C GLU A 128 -13.94 3.12 8.40
N ASP A 129 -13.77 2.66 7.15
CA ASP A 129 -12.99 1.47 6.80
C ASP A 129 -11.54 1.80 6.41
N ARG A 130 -11.27 3.07 6.11
CA ARG A 130 -9.98 3.60 5.63
C ARG A 130 -8.89 3.69 6.69
N ALA A 131 -9.25 3.90 7.95
CA ALA A 131 -8.29 4.14 9.04
C ALA A 131 -7.21 3.04 9.16
N TRP A 132 -7.59 1.77 8.92
CA TRP A 132 -6.64 0.67 8.94
C TRP A 132 -5.62 0.74 7.80
N HIS A 133 -6.06 1.13 6.60
CA HIS A 133 -5.15 1.33 5.48
C HIS A 133 -4.20 2.50 5.74
N VAL A 134 -4.68 3.61 6.31
CA VAL A 134 -3.82 4.75 6.68
C VAL A 134 -2.73 4.33 7.67
N PHE A 135 -3.09 3.58 8.71
CA PHE A 135 -2.12 3.02 9.66
C PHE A 135 -1.07 2.15 8.95
N THR A 136 -1.53 1.27 8.05
CA THR A 136 -0.66 0.35 7.33
C THR A 136 0.26 1.10 6.36
N ILE A 137 -0.25 2.10 5.66
CA ILE A 137 0.50 3.00 4.78
C ILE A 137 1.62 3.68 5.56
N VAL A 138 1.32 4.32 6.69
CA VAL A 138 2.34 4.99 7.52
C VAL A 138 3.39 3.99 8.04
N SER A 139 2.97 2.78 8.40
CA SER A 139 3.89 1.72 8.82
C SER A 139 4.84 1.28 7.69
N ILE A 140 4.34 1.20 6.45
CA ILE A 140 5.17 0.89 5.27
C ILE A 140 6.08 2.06 4.90
N MET A 141 5.57 3.30 4.98
CA MET A 141 6.36 4.52 4.79
C MET A 141 7.55 4.56 5.74
N GLN A 142 7.36 4.18 7.00
CA GLN A 142 8.44 4.05 7.98
C GLN A 142 9.50 3.03 7.60
N ILE A 143 9.11 1.89 7.00
CA ILE A 143 10.04 0.88 6.51
C ILE A 143 10.82 1.40 5.30
N LEU A 144 10.16 2.16 4.42
CA LEU A 144 10.72 2.72 3.21
C LEU A 144 11.47 4.05 3.41
N GLY A 145 11.46 4.62 4.62
CA GLY A 145 12.06 5.94 4.90
C GLY A 145 11.33 7.11 4.24
N LEU A 146 10.02 7.00 4.02
CA LEU A 146 9.17 8.04 3.45
C LEU A 146 8.53 8.85 4.57
N GLU A 147 8.79 10.15 4.60
CA GLU A 147 8.35 11.02 5.70
C GLU A 147 6.99 11.68 5.44
N THR A 148 6.59 11.82 4.18
CA THR A 148 5.37 12.54 3.79
C THR A 148 4.50 11.70 2.86
N ALA A 149 3.19 11.98 2.88
CA ALA A 149 2.23 11.42 1.94
C ALA A 149 2.66 11.70 0.49
N ASP A 150 3.12 12.91 0.18
CA ASP A 150 3.60 13.26 -1.17
C ASP A 150 4.67 12.29 -1.67
N ARG A 151 5.66 11.94 -0.84
CA ARG A 151 6.70 10.95 -1.21
C ARG A 151 6.14 9.54 -1.39
N ALA A 152 5.17 9.15 -0.56
CA ALA A 152 4.45 7.88 -0.74
C ALA A 152 3.69 7.87 -2.08
N PHE A 153 2.99 8.96 -2.41
CA PHE A 153 2.25 9.10 -3.65
C PHE A 153 3.17 9.17 -4.89
N GLU A 154 4.32 9.83 -4.81
CA GLU A 154 5.34 9.79 -5.87
C GLU A 154 5.80 8.36 -6.14
N LEU A 155 6.09 7.59 -5.09
CA LEU A 155 6.53 6.20 -5.22
C LEU A 155 5.44 5.32 -5.85
N VAL A 156 4.20 5.40 -5.36
CA VAL A 156 3.12 4.55 -5.89
C VAL A 156 2.74 4.93 -7.33
N ARG A 157 2.86 6.21 -7.70
CA ARG A 157 2.70 6.69 -9.09
C ARG A 157 3.72 6.08 -10.04
N GLY A 158 4.93 5.81 -9.55
CA GLY A 158 5.99 5.15 -10.31
C GLY A 158 5.71 3.66 -10.64
N ILE A 159 4.73 3.03 -9.99
CA ILE A 159 4.40 1.61 -10.19
C ILE A 159 3.30 1.46 -11.25
N MET A 160 2.06 1.84 -10.90
CA MET A 160 0.88 1.79 -11.77
C MET A 160 -0.11 2.83 -11.29
N TRP A 161 -0.40 3.85 -12.09
CA TRP A 161 -1.30 4.91 -11.65
C TRP A 161 -2.10 5.47 -12.81
N VAL A 162 -3.36 5.81 -12.53
CA VAL A 162 -4.18 6.65 -13.39
C VAL A 162 -4.51 7.90 -12.59
N ASP A 163 -4.23 9.10 -13.13
CA ASP A 163 -4.34 10.35 -12.37
C ASP A 163 -5.77 10.59 -11.88
N ALA A 164 -6.76 10.14 -12.64
CA ALA A 164 -8.16 10.19 -12.24
C ALA A 164 -8.50 9.33 -11.00
N ILE A 165 -7.59 8.47 -10.53
CA ILE A 165 -7.72 7.76 -9.24
C ILE A 165 -7.40 8.68 -8.06
N ALA A 166 -6.69 9.79 -8.26
CA ALA A 166 -6.52 10.81 -7.23
C ALA A 166 -7.75 11.72 -7.11
N GLU A 167 -8.54 11.85 -8.18
CA GLU A 167 -9.70 12.76 -8.21
C GLU A 167 -10.80 12.30 -7.24
N GLY A 168 -11.06 13.14 -6.24
CA GLY A 168 -12.17 12.98 -5.28
C GLY A 168 -11.77 12.41 -3.92
N ASP A 169 -10.48 12.30 -3.62
CA ASP A 169 -10.00 11.86 -2.29
C ASP A 169 -8.88 12.75 -1.74
N ASP A 170 -9.15 14.06 -1.74
CA ASP A 170 -8.21 15.11 -1.33
C ASP A 170 -7.83 15.01 0.17
N ASP A 171 -8.60 14.25 0.95
CA ASP A 171 -8.40 14.05 2.38
C ASP A 171 -7.37 12.95 2.68
N LEU A 172 -7.21 11.94 1.81
CA LEU A 172 -6.33 10.79 2.08
C LEU A 172 -4.85 11.20 2.31
N PRO A 173 -4.22 12.06 1.50
CA PRO A 173 -2.88 12.55 1.80
C PRO A 173 -2.78 13.25 3.16
N GLN A 174 -3.78 14.06 3.50
CA GLN A 174 -3.82 14.79 4.78
C GLN A 174 -4.00 13.84 5.98
N GLU A 175 -4.81 12.79 5.83
CA GLU A 175 -4.99 11.74 6.83
C GLU A 175 -3.66 11.00 7.09
N ILE A 176 -2.94 10.67 6.02
CA ILE A 176 -1.62 10.01 6.09
C ILE A 176 -0.62 10.92 6.82
N ASP A 177 -0.50 12.18 6.42
CA ASP A 177 0.45 13.12 7.05
C ASP A 177 0.11 13.39 8.53
N ARG A 178 -1.18 13.53 8.86
CA ARG A 178 -1.63 13.70 10.24
C ARG A 178 -1.26 12.49 11.11
N PHE A 179 -1.46 11.28 10.58
CA PHE A 179 -1.12 10.05 11.29
C PHE A 179 0.41 9.88 11.40
N ALA A 180 1.14 10.16 10.33
CA ALA A 180 2.60 10.16 10.28
C ALA A 180 3.20 11.08 11.34
N ALA A 181 2.77 12.35 11.42
CA ALA A 181 3.28 13.31 12.41
C ALA A 181 3.14 12.81 13.86
N GLY A 182 1.99 12.19 14.19
CA GLY A 182 1.76 11.62 15.52
C GLY A 182 2.53 10.32 15.82
N SER A 183 2.95 9.59 14.79
CA SER A 183 3.68 8.31 14.89
C SER A 183 5.20 8.51 14.90
N PHE A 184 5.72 9.33 13.97
CA PHE A 184 7.13 9.69 13.90
C PHE A 184 7.57 10.51 15.12
N GLY A 185 6.73 11.42 15.61
CA GLY A 185 7.00 12.21 16.81
C GLY A 185 7.23 11.34 18.06
N ARG A 186 6.47 10.24 18.23
CA ARG A 186 6.68 9.30 19.34
C ARG A 186 8.01 8.55 19.23
N ARG A 187 8.41 8.10 18.04
CA ARG A 187 9.71 7.44 17.87
C ARG A 187 10.89 8.35 18.19
N VAL A 188 10.82 9.63 17.82
CA VAL A 188 11.88 10.59 18.15
C VAL A 188 11.95 10.79 19.67
N GLN A 189 10.80 10.91 20.35
CA GLN A 189 10.73 11.00 21.81
C GLN A 189 11.26 9.72 22.49
N ASP A 190 10.91 8.54 21.98
CA ASP A 190 11.39 7.25 22.51
C ASP A 190 12.91 7.10 22.31
N LEU A 191 13.45 7.52 21.16
CA LEU A 191 14.89 7.48 20.89
C LEU A 191 15.66 8.52 21.72
N GLN A 192 15.08 9.70 21.97
CA GLN A 192 15.65 10.70 22.88
C GLN A 192 15.63 10.20 24.33
N ALA A 193 14.54 9.59 24.78
CA ALA A 193 14.45 8.99 26.12
C ALA A 193 15.46 7.84 26.32
N VAL A 194 15.70 7.02 25.29
CA VAL A 194 16.73 5.98 25.31
C VAL A 194 18.14 6.59 25.32
N SER A 195 18.38 7.66 24.56
CA SER A 195 19.67 8.37 24.56
C SER A 195 19.96 9.07 25.90
N GLU A 196 18.94 9.66 26.54
CA GLU A 196 19.05 10.29 27.85
C GLU A 196 19.20 9.25 28.98
N GLY A 197 18.57 8.08 28.84
CA GLY A 197 18.71 6.96 29.78
C GLY A 197 20.07 6.26 29.76
N VAL A 198 20.77 6.25 28.62
CA VAL A 198 22.12 5.66 28.50
C VAL A 198 23.22 6.63 28.95
N GLY A 199 22.93 7.95 28.98
CA GLY A 199 23.88 8.97 29.43
C GLY A 199 24.11 9.07 30.94
N LEU A 200 23.27 8.44 31.77
CA LEU A 200 23.34 8.54 33.24
C LEU A 200 23.67 7.22 33.96
N ALA A 201 23.70 6.07 33.26
CA ALA A 201 23.97 4.77 33.88
C ALA A 201 25.46 4.32 33.78
N GLY A 202 26.34 5.13 33.19
CA GLY A 202 27.71 4.73 32.83
C GLY A 202 28.86 5.38 33.60
N LEU A 203 28.62 6.24 34.60
CA LEU A 203 29.69 7.10 35.16
C LEU A 203 29.74 7.24 36.69
N GLU A 204 29.08 6.36 37.47
CA GLU A 204 29.15 6.40 38.94
C GLU A 204 29.74 5.15 39.63
N THR A 205 30.33 4.20 38.90
CA THR A 205 30.92 2.98 39.48
C THR A 205 32.44 2.84 39.32
N SER A 206 33.17 3.95 39.22
CA SER A 206 34.63 3.92 39.29
C SER A 206 35.16 5.22 39.86
N LEU A 207 35.21 5.32 41.20
CA LEU A 207 36.16 6.11 41.99
C LEU A 207 35.67 6.14 43.45
N SER A 208 35.97 5.08 44.22
CA SER A 208 36.14 5.12 45.69
C SER A 208 36.43 3.72 46.22
N THR A 209 37.65 3.24 46.05
CA THR A 209 38.22 2.17 46.89
C THR A 209 39.72 2.21 46.72
N GLU A 210 40.39 3.05 47.52
CA GLU A 210 41.75 2.79 48.01
C GLU A 210 42.20 3.87 49.01
N CYS A 211 42.92 3.41 50.03
CA CYS A 211 43.61 4.15 51.10
C CYS A 211 42.78 4.67 52.29
N THR A 212 42.68 3.82 53.32
CA THR A 212 42.97 4.29 54.68
C THR A 212 44.02 3.39 55.31
N LEU A 213 45.17 3.99 55.63
CA LEU A 213 46.20 3.46 56.52
C LEU A 213 45.74 3.69 57.97
N GLU A 214 45.77 2.64 58.78
CA GLU A 214 46.41 2.58 60.11
C GLU A 214 46.43 1.13 60.61
#